data_AF-A0A7K1CKR7-F1
#
_entry.id   AF-A0A7K1CKR7-F1
#
_cell.length_a   1.000
_cell.length_b   1.000
_cell.length_c   1.000
_cell.angle_alpha   90.00
_cell.angle_beta   90.00
_cell.angle_gamma   90.00
#
_symmetry.space_group_name_H-M   'P 1'
#
loop_
_entity.id
_entity.type
_entity.pdbx_description
1 polymer ?
#
loop_
_entity_poly.entity_id
_entity_poly.type
_entity_poly.pdbx_seq_one_letter_code
_entity_poly.pdbx_strand_id
1 'polypeptide(L)'
;MSGNQINRVFLARLAGTAVFDPNGDPVGKVRDAVATLRANNQPPRILGLVVEVPLRRKVFVPITRVTSIESGAVVITGLLNMRRFDTRPGEILVLGELLDRSITIVESSEPVVVEDMGMELNRTGDWLITKVHIMRKSRGIRRKGATSTLAWEDLAGFAQIEKDQGVLNLLSTLSTLRAADLAAVLHDLAPKRRVEVARGLDDERLADVLEEMDESARVAL
;
A
#
# COMPACT_ATOMS: atom_id res chain seq x y z
N MET A 1 -15.22 30.01 -11.42
CA MET A 1 -13.91 29.94 -10.74
C MET A 1 -13.32 28.57 -11.01
N SER A 2 -12.55 28.40 -12.07
CA SER A 2 -11.79 27.17 -12.32
C SER A 2 -10.63 27.12 -11.33
N GLY A 3 -10.91 26.61 -10.13
CA GLY A 3 -9.88 26.29 -9.16
C GLY A 3 -8.85 25.39 -9.84
N ASN A 4 -7.58 25.74 -9.72
CA ASN A 4 -6.47 24.99 -10.27
C ASN A 4 -6.48 23.58 -9.64
N GLN A 5 -7.20 22.63 -10.24
CA GLN A 5 -7.22 21.25 -9.76
C GLN A 5 -5.80 20.71 -9.91
N ILE A 6 -5.15 20.48 -8.77
CA ILE A 6 -3.88 19.79 -8.73
C ILE A 6 -4.12 18.37 -9.20
N ASN A 7 -3.87 18.11 -10.48
CA ASN A 7 -4.00 16.76 -11.04
C ASN A 7 -2.87 15.82 -10.58
N ARG A 8 -1.83 16.33 -9.92
CA ARG A 8 -0.70 15.55 -9.39
C ARG A 8 -0.26 16.03 -8.01
N VAL A 9 -0.27 15.11 -7.05
CA VAL A 9 0.19 15.35 -5.67
C VAL A 9 1.29 14.38 -5.32
N PHE A 10 2.38 14.88 -4.74
CA PHE A 10 3.44 14.06 -4.16
C PHE A 10 3.14 13.77 -2.70
N LEU A 11 3.18 12.49 -2.31
CA LEU A 11 2.69 12.02 -1.03
C LEU A 11 3.57 12.45 0.15
N ALA A 12 4.88 12.59 -0.04
CA ALA A 12 5.75 13.14 1.01
C ALA A 12 5.40 14.61 1.33
N ARG A 13 4.93 15.39 0.35
CA ARG A 13 4.41 16.75 0.59
C ARG A 13 3.03 16.74 1.22
N LEU A 14 2.21 15.76 0.87
CA LEU A 14 0.89 15.60 1.47
C LEU A 14 1.01 15.22 2.95
N ALA A 15 1.98 14.39 3.32
CA ALA A 15 2.26 14.08 4.71
C ALA A 15 2.57 15.34 5.53
N GLY A 16 1.93 15.46 6.69
CA GLY A 16 2.00 16.64 7.56
C GLY A 16 1.02 17.76 7.19
N THR A 17 0.38 17.69 6.02
CA THR A 17 -0.62 18.67 5.58
C THR A 17 -1.85 18.65 6.50
N ALA A 18 -2.36 19.84 6.85
CA ALA A 18 -3.53 19.98 7.71
C ALA A 18 -4.81 19.54 6.98
N VAL A 19 -5.70 18.88 7.71
CA VAL A 19 -6.99 18.41 7.22
C VAL A 19 -8.10 19.23 7.87
N PHE A 20 -9.03 19.73 7.06
CA PHE A 20 -10.15 20.56 7.49
C PHE A 20 -11.50 19.96 7.04
N ASP A 21 -12.54 20.23 7.81
CA ASP A 21 -13.91 19.95 7.40
C ASP A 21 -14.47 21.08 6.47
N PRO A 22 -15.71 20.97 5.97
CA PRO A 22 -16.28 22.00 5.10
C PRO A 22 -16.54 23.35 5.79
N ASN A 23 -16.59 23.41 7.12
CA ASN A 23 -16.76 24.64 7.89
C ASN A 23 -15.41 25.35 8.15
N GLY A 24 -14.29 24.70 7.82
CA GLY A 24 -12.94 25.19 8.08
C GLY A 24 -12.38 24.75 9.43
N ASP A 25 -13.06 23.85 10.15
CA ASP A 25 -12.59 23.35 11.43
C ASP A 25 -11.44 22.35 11.24
N PRO A 26 -10.35 22.45 12.03
CA PRO A 26 -9.22 21.54 11.91
C PRO A 26 -9.58 20.14 12.42
N VAL A 27 -9.43 19.15 11.55
CA VAL A 27 -9.68 17.74 11.84
C VAL A 27 -8.40 17.03 12.30
N GLY A 28 -7.28 17.31 11.65
CA GLY A 28 -6.03 16.59 11.90
C GLY A 28 -4.94 16.89 10.89
N LYS A 29 -4.00 15.96 10.72
CA LYS A 29 -2.93 16.03 9.72
C LYS A 29 -2.80 14.73 8.97
N VAL A 30 -2.56 14.81 7.66
CA VAL A 30 -2.25 13.62 6.86
C VAL A 30 -0.95 13.00 7.36
N ARG A 31 -0.93 11.67 7.49
CA ARG A 31 0.26 10.90 7.84
C ARG A 31 0.74 10.04 6.72
N ASP A 32 -0.18 9.44 5.98
CA ASP A 32 0.11 8.52 4.89
C ASP A 32 -1.08 8.43 3.93
N ALA A 33 -0.90 7.73 2.82
CA ALA A 33 -1.99 7.26 1.97
C ALA A 33 -2.07 5.74 2.03
N VAL A 34 -3.29 5.22 1.86
CA VAL A 34 -3.55 3.79 1.72
C VAL A 34 -3.78 3.50 0.25
N ALA A 35 -3.12 2.47 -0.27
CA ALA A 35 -3.26 2.05 -1.66
C ALA A 35 -3.46 0.54 -1.79
N THR A 36 -3.98 0.10 -2.93
CA THR A 36 -3.93 -1.31 -3.34
C THR A 36 -2.92 -1.49 -4.46
N LEU A 37 -2.02 -2.46 -4.28
CA LEU A 37 -1.18 -2.94 -5.37
C LEU A 37 -2.04 -3.73 -6.36
N ARG A 38 -1.67 -3.64 -7.65
CA ARG A 38 -2.40 -4.25 -8.74
C ARG A 38 -1.48 -5.14 -9.55
N ALA A 39 -2.05 -6.20 -10.13
CA ALA A 39 -1.34 -7.16 -10.95
C ALA A 39 -0.68 -6.51 -12.17
N ASN A 40 0.35 -7.19 -12.69
CA ASN A 40 1.04 -6.83 -13.93
C ASN A 40 1.64 -5.42 -13.91
N ASN A 41 2.18 -5.00 -12.76
CA ASN A 41 2.80 -3.70 -12.57
C ASN A 41 1.87 -2.51 -12.89
N GLN A 42 0.55 -2.68 -12.73
CA GLN A 42 -0.37 -1.56 -12.90
C GLN A 42 -0.18 -0.54 -11.76
N PRO A 43 -0.28 0.78 -12.06
CA PRO A 43 -0.21 1.84 -11.05
C PRO A 43 -1.09 1.54 -9.82
N PRO A 44 -0.62 1.62 -8.57
CA PRO A 44 -1.46 1.37 -7.40
C PRO A 44 -2.64 2.35 -7.33
N ARG A 45 -3.80 1.90 -6.84
CA ARG A 45 -4.98 2.77 -6.65
C ARG A 45 -5.02 3.27 -5.20
N ILE A 46 -5.15 4.58 -5.02
CA ILE A 46 -5.33 5.18 -3.70
C ILE A 46 -6.75 4.90 -3.21
N LEU A 47 -6.88 4.36 -2.02
CA LEU A 47 -8.15 4.12 -1.33
C LEU A 47 -8.53 5.29 -0.43
N GLY A 48 -7.54 5.97 0.16
CA GLY A 48 -7.77 7.03 1.13
C GLY A 48 -6.50 7.51 1.79
N LEU A 49 -6.66 8.38 2.78
CA LEU A 49 -5.60 8.97 3.57
C LEU A 49 -5.66 8.44 5.01
N VAL A 50 -4.50 8.24 5.61
CA VAL A 50 -4.37 8.08 7.05
C VAL A 50 -4.22 9.46 7.65
N VAL A 51 -5.17 9.85 8.49
CA VAL A 51 -5.16 11.15 9.18
C VAL A 51 -4.92 10.94 10.66
N GLU A 52 -3.95 11.65 11.21
CA GLU A 52 -3.77 11.76 12.64
C GLU A 52 -4.65 12.89 13.19
N VAL A 53 -5.60 12.50 14.03
CA VAL A 53 -6.53 13.39 14.74
C VAL A 53 -6.03 13.64 16.17
N PRO A 54 -6.67 14.52 16.97
CA PRO A 54 -6.28 14.74 18.36
C PRO A 54 -6.10 13.44 19.17
N LEU A 55 -5.25 13.51 20.20
CA LEU A 55 -4.79 12.34 20.98
C LEU A 55 -3.96 11.33 20.16
N ARG A 56 -3.32 11.79 19.07
CA ARG A 56 -2.44 10.99 18.18
C ARG A 56 -3.10 9.73 17.63
N ARG A 57 -4.43 9.75 17.48
CA ARG A 57 -5.16 8.63 16.90
C ARG A 57 -5.06 8.71 15.38
N LYS A 58 -4.69 7.60 14.73
CA LYS A 58 -4.76 7.48 13.28
C LYS A 58 -6.13 6.96 12.88
N VAL A 59 -6.76 7.60 11.91
CA VAL A 59 -8.06 7.20 11.34
C VAL A 59 -7.97 7.17 9.81
N PHE A 60 -8.80 6.34 9.19
CA PHE A 60 -8.88 6.25 7.74
C PHE A 60 -9.91 7.24 7.19
N VAL A 61 -9.49 8.06 6.23
CA VAL A 61 -10.36 8.94 5.45
C VAL A 61 -10.44 8.38 4.04
N PRO A 62 -11.59 7.85 3.59
CA PRO A 62 -11.76 7.40 2.20
C PRO A 62 -11.43 8.51 1.21
N ILE A 63 -10.80 8.18 0.08
CA ILE A 63 -10.41 9.19 -0.92
C ILE A 63 -11.63 9.92 -1.50
N THR A 64 -12.78 9.25 -1.52
CA THR A 64 -14.09 9.83 -1.93
C THR A 64 -14.61 10.91 -0.98
N ARG A 65 -14.06 11.01 0.22
CA ARG A 65 -14.38 12.04 1.20
C ARG A 65 -13.49 13.27 1.05
N VAL A 66 -12.40 13.20 0.28
CA VAL A 66 -11.50 14.33 0.00
C VAL A 66 -12.09 15.16 -1.12
N THR A 67 -12.43 16.41 -0.83
CA THR A 67 -13.06 17.33 -1.79
C THR A 67 -12.04 18.25 -2.47
N SER A 68 -10.96 18.60 -1.77
CA SER A 68 -9.83 19.32 -2.36
C SER A 68 -8.51 18.95 -1.70
N ILE A 69 -7.44 19.02 -2.52
CA ILE A 69 -6.05 18.97 -2.06
C ILE A 69 -5.38 20.21 -2.62
N GLU A 70 -5.00 21.13 -1.73
CA GLU A 70 -4.38 22.40 -2.05
C GLU A 70 -3.00 22.48 -1.40
N SER A 71 -2.25 23.54 -1.73
CA SER A 71 -0.94 23.76 -1.12
C SER A 71 -1.09 24.05 0.38
N GLY A 72 -0.94 23.02 1.21
CA GLY A 72 -0.97 23.12 2.67
C GLY A 72 -2.32 22.79 3.33
N ALA A 73 -3.34 22.41 2.56
CA ALA A 73 -4.64 22.00 3.09
C ALA A 73 -5.25 20.82 2.33
N VAL A 74 -5.87 19.90 3.06
CA VAL A 74 -6.77 18.87 2.54
C VAL A 74 -8.15 19.13 3.11
N VAL A 75 -9.15 19.28 2.25
CA VAL A 75 -10.53 19.46 2.70
C VAL A 75 -11.27 18.14 2.52
N ILE A 76 -12.01 17.75 3.57
CA ILE A 76 -12.83 16.55 3.59
C ILE A 76 -14.30 16.88 3.82
N THR A 77 -15.19 15.94 3.54
CA THR A 77 -16.60 16.05 3.98
C THR A 77 -16.71 15.86 5.50
N GLY A 78 -17.72 16.46 6.15
CA GLY A 78 -17.78 16.57 7.62
C GLY A 78 -18.00 15.28 8.43
N LEU A 79 -18.58 14.21 7.87
CA LEU A 79 -18.81 12.97 8.64
C LEU A 79 -17.64 11.99 8.47
N LEU A 80 -16.89 11.76 9.56
CA LEU A 80 -15.74 10.86 9.61
C LEU A 80 -15.93 9.73 10.63
N ASN A 81 -15.49 8.52 10.28
CA ASN A 81 -15.42 7.40 11.20
C ASN A 81 -14.15 7.51 12.07
N MET A 82 -14.31 7.58 13.38
CA MET A 82 -13.21 7.72 14.35
C MET A 82 -12.60 6.39 14.81
N ARG A 83 -12.94 5.28 14.14
CA ARG A 83 -12.30 3.97 14.34
C ARG A 83 -10.80 4.11 14.09
N ARG A 84 -10.01 3.52 15.00
CA ARG A 84 -8.56 3.45 14.84
C ARG A 84 -8.26 2.75 13.51
N PHE A 85 -7.41 3.40 12.71
CA PHE A 85 -6.91 2.83 11.48
C PHE A 85 -6.07 1.58 11.78
N ASP A 86 -6.30 0.57 10.96
CA ASP A 86 -5.48 -0.62 10.84
C ASP A 86 -5.43 -0.99 9.35
N THR A 87 -4.31 -1.51 8.90
CA THR A 87 -4.09 -1.84 7.50
C THR A 87 -4.79 -3.17 7.22
N ARG A 88 -5.65 -3.20 6.19
CA ARG A 88 -6.32 -4.46 5.82
C ARG A 88 -5.42 -5.29 4.91
N PRO A 89 -5.65 -6.61 4.86
CA PRO A 89 -5.05 -7.45 3.82
C PRO A 89 -5.27 -6.82 2.43
N GLY A 90 -4.21 -6.75 1.63
CA GLY A 90 -4.26 -6.19 0.27
C GLY A 90 -4.10 -4.67 0.21
N GLU A 91 -4.09 -4.00 1.35
CA GLU A 91 -3.80 -2.58 1.48
C GLU A 91 -2.34 -2.38 1.88
N ILE A 92 -1.74 -1.29 1.40
CA ILE A 92 -0.41 -0.85 1.81
C ILE A 92 -0.45 0.60 2.29
N LEU A 93 0.43 0.90 3.23
CA LEU A 93 0.82 2.27 3.55
C LEU A 93 1.86 2.75 2.56
N VAL A 94 1.52 3.75 1.74
CA VAL A 94 2.37 4.16 0.63
C VAL A 94 3.72 4.66 1.11
N LEU A 95 3.73 5.59 2.08
CA LEU A 95 4.98 6.13 2.61
C LEU A 95 5.67 5.11 3.53
N GLY A 96 4.88 4.44 4.38
CA GLY A 96 5.40 3.44 5.30
C GLY A 96 6.08 2.23 4.65
N GLU A 97 5.65 1.83 3.45
CA GLU A 97 6.13 0.59 2.80
C GLU A 97 6.92 0.80 1.50
N LEU A 98 6.68 1.91 0.77
CA LEU A 98 7.33 2.15 -0.53
C LEU A 98 8.54 3.08 -0.46
N LEU A 99 8.62 3.99 0.53
CA LEU A 99 9.79 4.85 0.67
C LEU A 99 11.05 4.03 1.01
N ASP A 100 12.21 4.56 0.60
CA ASP A 100 13.54 3.98 0.80
C ASP A 100 13.73 2.57 0.20
N ARG A 101 12.74 2.06 -0.53
CA ARG A 101 12.83 0.79 -1.25
C ARG A 101 13.86 0.90 -2.37
N SER A 102 14.74 -0.11 -2.45
CA SER A 102 15.59 -0.31 -3.62
C SER A 102 14.79 -1.02 -4.70
N ILE A 103 14.65 -0.37 -5.85
CA ILE A 103 13.95 -0.86 -7.04
C ILE A 103 14.88 -0.77 -8.25
N THR A 104 14.41 -1.15 -9.44
CA THR A 104 15.20 -1.09 -10.67
C THR A 104 14.46 -0.36 -11.78
N ILE A 105 15.19 0.40 -12.59
CA ILE A 105 14.68 0.94 -13.85
C ILE A 105 14.59 -0.19 -14.87
N VAL A 106 13.44 -0.36 -15.52
CA VAL A 106 13.17 -1.47 -16.44
C VAL A 106 14.13 -1.46 -17.63
N GLU A 107 14.35 -0.29 -18.24
CA GLU A 107 15.18 -0.15 -19.44
C GLU A 107 16.65 -0.50 -19.19
N SER A 108 17.23 -0.05 -18.07
CA SER A 108 18.67 -0.14 -17.81
C SER A 108 19.05 -1.20 -16.78
N SER A 109 18.07 -1.80 -16.08
CA SER A 109 18.29 -2.60 -14.87
C SER A 109 19.07 -1.87 -13.77
N GLU A 110 19.13 -0.54 -13.82
CA GLU A 110 19.86 0.28 -12.85
C GLU A 110 19.13 0.28 -11.49
N PRO A 111 19.81 -0.06 -10.37
CA PRO A 111 19.21 0.01 -9.05
C PRO A 111 19.09 1.45 -8.55
N VAL A 112 17.89 1.81 -8.11
CA VAL A 112 17.55 3.15 -7.60
C VAL A 112 16.75 3.04 -6.31
N VAL A 113 16.68 4.13 -5.55
CA VAL A 113 15.94 4.20 -4.27
C VAL A 113 14.72 5.09 -4.43
N VAL A 114 13.57 4.69 -3.90
CA VAL A 114 12.35 5.50 -3.87
C VAL A 114 12.46 6.61 -2.83
N GLU A 115 12.28 7.86 -3.24
CA GLU A 115 12.23 9.02 -2.34
C GLU A 115 10.81 9.58 -2.17
N ASP A 116 9.93 9.43 -3.16
CA ASP A 116 8.53 9.89 -3.07
C ASP A 116 7.63 9.23 -4.11
N MET A 117 6.33 9.27 -3.89
CA MET A 117 5.29 8.73 -4.77
C MET A 117 4.36 9.86 -5.21
N GLY A 118 4.21 10.03 -6.52
CA GLY A 118 3.29 10.97 -7.13
C GLY A 118 1.99 10.28 -7.52
N MET A 119 0.88 10.73 -6.94
CA MET A 119 -0.46 10.30 -7.32
C MET A 119 -1.13 11.32 -8.24
N GLU A 120 -1.90 10.82 -9.20
CA GLU A 120 -2.65 11.63 -10.16
C GLU A 120 -4.12 11.23 -10.20
N LEU A 121 -4.98 12.24 -10.36
CA LEU A 121 -6.41 12.04 -10.57
C LEU A 121 -6.64 11.73 -12.06
N ASN A 122 -7.15 10.54 -12.34
CA ASN A 122 -7.49 10.16 -13.70
C ASN A 122 -8.87 10.70 -14.12
N ARG A 123 -9.25 10.48 -15.39
CA ARG A 123 -10.54 10.94 -15.94
C ARG A 123 -11.76 10.26 -15.33
N THR A 124 -11.61 9.09 -14.70
CA THR A 124 -12.71 8.36 -14.02
C THR A 124 -12.89 8.79 -12.57
N GLY A 125 -12.07 9.72 -12.07
CA GLY A 125 -12.14 10.20 -10.69
C GLY A 125 -11.31 9.36 -9.70
N ASP A 126 -10.47 8.45 -10.20
CA ASP A 126 -9.58 7.63 -9.39
C ASP A 126 -8.21 8.27 -9.24
N TRP A 127 -7.69 8.24 -8.01
CA TRP A 127 -6.30 8.58 -7.72
C TRP A 127 -5.42 7.35 -7.92
N LEU A 128 -4.45 7.45 -8.82
CA LEU A 128 -3.48 6.39 -9.13
C LEU A 128 -2.06 6.88 -8.87
N ILE A 129 -1.20 6.02 -8.35
CA ILE A 129 0.23 6.32 -8.19
C ILE A 129 0.94 6.09 -9.53
N THR A 130 1.10 7.15 -10.32
CA THR A 130 1.64 7.09 -11.69
C THR A 130 3.08 7.58 -11.80
N LYS A 131 3.60 8.23 -10.75
CA LYS A 131 4.95 8.79 -10.73
C LYS A 131 5.70 8.32 -9.49
N VAL A 132 7.01 8.12 -9.67
CA VAL A 132 7.92 7.77 -8.57
C VAL A 132 9.11 8.71 -8.63
N HIS A 133 9.35 9.44 -7.56
CA HIS A 133 10.58 10.20 -7.38
C HIS A 133 11.65 9.25 -6.84
N ILE A 134 12.78 9.19 -7.52
CA ILE A 134 13.87 8.27 -7.22
C ILE A 134 15.18 9.00 -7.00
N MET A 135 16.08 8.36 -6.27
CA MET A 135 17.50 8.69 -6.18
C MET A 135 18.34 7.55 -6.77
N ARG A 136 19.24 7.87 -7.70
CA ARG A 136 20.26 6.92 -8.18
C ARG A 136 21.34 6.72 -7.13
N LYS A 137 21.88 5.51 -7.00
CA LYS A 137 23.00 5.29 -6.08
C LYS A 137 24.23 6.03 -6.56
N SER A 138 24.76 6.93 -5.73
CA SER A 138 25.99 7.67 -6.01
C SER A 138 27.20 6.74 -5.88
N ARG A 139 28.16 6.82 -6.82
CA ARG A 139 29.42 6.06 -6.77
C ARG A 139 30.46 6.63 -5.80
N GLY A 140 30.11 7.62 -4.97
CA GLY A 140 31.06 8.30 -4.07
C GLY A 140 30.53 8.55 -2.66
N ILE A 141 31.44 8.58 -1.68
CA ILE A 141 31.18 8.56 -0.22
C ILE A 141 30.41 9.80 0.31
N ARG A 142 30.23 10.88 -0.48
CA ARG A 142 29.67 12.15 0.03
C ARG A 142 28.71 12.91 -0.90
N ARG A 143 28.19 12.33 -1.99
CA ARG A 143 27.22 13.03 -2.86
C ARG A 143 25.88 12.34 -2.83
N LYS A 144 24.81 13.07 -2.47
CA LYS A 144 23.43 12.66 -2.75
C LYS A 144 23.34 12.35 -4.24
N GLY A 145 22.76 11.19 -4.58
CA GLY A 145 22.68 10.74 -5.96
C GLY A 145 21.80 11.64 -6.82
N ALA A 146 21.94 11.55 -8.14
CA ALA A 146 21.06 12.26 -9.05
C ALA A 146 19.61 11.80 -8.85
N THR A 147 18.71 12.75 -8.64
CA THR A 147 17.27 12.51 -8.45
C THR A 147 16.50 12.72 -9.75
N SER A 148 15.47 11.92 -9.99
CA SER A 148 14.55 12.11 -11.12
C SER A 148 13.17 11.57 -10.79
N THR A 149 12.15 11.98 -11.54
CA THR A 149 10.82 11.38 -11.46
C THR A 149 10.56 10.55 -12.70
N LEU A 150 10.22 9.27 -12.52
CA LEU A 150 9.91 8.33 -13.59
C LEU A 150 8.44 7.91 -13.54
N ALA A 151 7.93 7.33 -14.62
CA ALA A 151 6.62 6.69 -14.59
C ALA A 151 6.68 5.40 -13.76
N TRP A 152 5.55 5.01 -13.18
CA TRP A 152 5.47 3.76 -12.40
C TRP A 152 5.85 2.55 -13.24
N GLU A 153 5.38 2.50 -14.49
CA GLU A 153 5.62 1.42 -15.45
C GLU A 153 7.10 1.27 -15.88
N ASP A 154 7.90 2.32 -15.74
CA ASP A 154 9.34 2.31 -16.05
C ASP A 154 10.17 1.66 -14.94
N LEU A 155 9.52 1.23 -13.86
CA LEU A 155 10.13 0.70 -12.65
C LEU A 155 9.65 -0.72 -12.34
N ALA A 156 10.55 -1.53 -11.81
CA ALA A 156 10.30 -2.88 -11.33
C ALA A 156 10.85 -3.07 -9.92
N GLY A 157 10.37 -4.08 -9.21
CA GLY A 157 10.78 -4.39 -7.82
C GLY A 157 9.70 -4.18 -6.76
N PHE A 158 8.50 -3.73 -7.16
CA PHE A 158 7.33 -3.65 -6.26
C PHE A 158 6.59 -5.00 -6.10
N ALA A 159 6.90 -5.99 -6.94
CA ALA A 159 6.23 -7.29 -6.99
C ALA A 159 6.37 -8.12 -5.71
N GLN A 160 7.43 -7.91 -4.91
CA GLN A 160 7.55 -8.61 -3.62
C GLN A 160 6.45 -8.17 -2.64
N ILE A 161 6.16 -6.87 -2.61
CA ILE A 161 5.08 -6.32 -1.78
C ILE A 161 3.74 -6.84 -2.28
N GLU A 162 3.54 -6.91 -3.60
CA GLU A 162 2.34 -7.51 -4.19
C GLU A 162 2.16 -8.99 -3.79
N LYS A 163 3.24 -9.77 -3.79
CA LYS A 163 3.20 -11.18 -3.35
C LYS A 163 2.86 -11.31 -1.88
N ASP A 164 3.54 -10.56 -1.02
CA ASP A 164 3.32 -10.58 0.42
C ASP A 164 1.86 -10.18 0.73
N GLN A 165 1.34 -9.15 0.06
CA GLN A 165 -0.07 -8.75 0.16
C GLN A 165 -1.05 -9.80 -0.37
N GLY A 166 -0.70 -10.48 -1.47
CA GLY A 166 -1.48 -11.59 -1.98
C GLY A 166 -1.56 -12.75 -0.97
N VAL A 167 -0.45 -13.05 -0.28
CA VAL A 167 -0.41 -14.09 0.75
C VAL A 167 -1.28 -13.67 1.94
N LEU A 168 -1.17 -12.43 2.41
CA LEU A 168 -2.01 -11.90 3.49
C LEU A 168 -3.50 -11.91 3.15
N ASN A 169 -3.86 -11.54 1.91
CA ASN A 169 -5.24 -11.62 1.43
C ASN A 169 -5.78 -13.04 1.48
N LEU A 170 -4.99 -13.98 0.95
CA LEU A 170 -5.35 -15.39 0.95
C LEU A 170 -5.50 -15.91 2.38
N LEU A 171 -4.53 -15.64 3.25
CA LEU A 171 -4.59 -15.98 4.68
C LEU A 171 -5.82 -15.41 5.37
N SER A 172 -6.19 -14.16 5.11
CA SER A 172 -7.38 -13.57 5.73
C SER A 172 -8.67 -14.27 5.31
N THR A 173 -8.79 -14.64 4.03
CA THR A 173 -9.94 -15.39 3.51
C THR A 173 -9.99 -16.78 4.15
N LEU A 174 -8.84 -17.42 4.22
CA LEU A 174 -8.67 -18.78 4.75
C LEU A 174 -8.81 -18.86 6.28
N SER A 175 -8.45 -17.80 7.01
CA SER A 175 -8.47 -17.77 8.47
C SER A 175 -9.84 -17.99 9.08
N THR A 176 -10.91 -17.72 8.32
CA THR A 176 -12.30 -17.94 8.73
C THR A 176 -12.80 -19.37 8.54
N LEU A 177 -12.07 -20.21 7.79
CA LEU A 177 -12.43 -21.59 7.51
C LEU A 177 -12.17 -22.48 8.72
N ARG A 178 -12.76 -23.69 8.78
CA ARG A 178 -12.34 -24.72 9.74
C ARG A 178 -11.03 -25.37 9.28
N ALA A 179 -10.30 -26.03 10.18
CA ALA A 179 -9.01 -26.67 9.87
C ALA A 179 -9.11 -27.66 8.71
N ALA A 180 -10.14 -28.52 8.69
CA ALA A 180 -10.39 -29.46 7.60
C ALA A 180 -10.62 -28.76 6.25
N ASP A 181 -11.42 -27.69 6.23
CA ASP A 181 -11.68 -26.91 5.01
C ASP A 181 -10.41 -26.20 4.52
N LEU A 182 -9.60 -25.70 5.45
CA LEU A 182 -8.31 -25.07 5.15
C LEU A 182 -7.31 -26.08 4.58
N ALA A 183 -7.21 -27.28 5.15
CA ALA A 183 -6.38 -28.36 4.66
C ALA A 183 -6.73 -28.73 3.21
N ALA A 184 -8.02 -28.85 2.90
CA ALA A 184 -8.50 -29.11 1.54
C ALA A 184 -8.10 -27.99 0.58
N VAL A 185 -8.30 -26.72 0.95
CA VAL A 185 -7.92 -25.59 0.09
C VAL A 185 -6.40 -25.51 -0.11
N LEU A 186 -5.59 -25.77 0.93
CA LEU A 186 -4.12 -25.81 0.80
C LEU A 186 -3.66 -26.90 -0.19
N HIS A 187 -4.35 -28.04 -0.22
CA HIS A 187 -4.06 -29.11 -1.16
C HIS A 187 -4.24 -28.65 -2.62
N ASP A 188 -5.28 -27.87 -2.90
CA ASP A 188 -5.59 -27.38 -4.24
C ASP A 188 -4.69 -26.21 -4.70
N LEU A 189 -3.92 -25.61 -3.78
CA LEU A 189 -2.95 -24.57 -4.12
C LEU A 189 -1.71 -25.15 -4.82
N ALA A 190 -1.18 -24.37 -5.77
CA ALA A 190 0.13 -24.65 -6.36
C ALA A 190 1.22 -24.78 -5.27
N PRO A 191 2.21 -25.67 -5.41
CA PRO A 191 3.15 -26.02 -4.33
C PRO A 191 3.84 -24.81 -3.68
N LYS A 192 4.30 -23.87 -4.50
CA LYS A 192 4.92 -22.63 -4.00
C LYS A 192 3.96 -21.80 -3.14
N ARG A 193 2.70 -21.72 -3.57
CA ARG A 193 1.66 -20.94 -2.88
C ARG A 193 1.23 -21.58 -1.58
N ARG A 194 1.19 -22.92 -1.54
CA ARG A 194 0.91 -23.71 -0.34
C ARG A 194 1.93 -23.39 0.77
N VAL A 195 3.23 -23.43 0.45
CA VAL A 195 4.30 -23.11 1.40
C VAL A 195 4.25 -21.65 1.87
N GLU A 196 3.98 -20.72 0.95
CA GLU A 196 3.83 -19.29 1.29
C GLU A 196 2.70 -19.04 2.30
N VAL A 197 1.55 -19.72 2.13
CA VAL A 197 0.41 -19.61 3.05
C VAL A 197 0.71 -20.29 4.38
N ALA A 198 1.27 -21.50 4.37
CA ALA A 198 1.59 -22.22 5.60
C ALA A 198 2.56 -21.45 6.51
N ARG A 199 3.56 -20.76 5.92
CA ARG A 199 4.49 -19.89 6.67
C ARG A 199 3.85 -18.65 7.29
N GLY A 200 2.67 -18.26 6.84
CA GLY A 200 1.94 -17.11 7.38
C GLY A 200 0.84 -17.49 8.38
N LEU A 201 0.63 -18.78 8.65
CA LEU A 201 -0.20 -19.24 9.76
C LEU A 201 0.61 -19.19 11.06
N ASP A 202 -0.07 -18.97 12.19
CA ASP A 202 0.54 -19.18 13.50
C ASP A 202 0.72 -20.68 13.80
N ASP A 203 1.60 -21.01 14.75
CA ASP A 203 2.03 -22.38 15.04
C ASP A 203 0.87 -23.29 15.47
N GLU A 204 -0.07 -22.76 16.26
CA GLU A 204 -1.26 -23.50 16.73
C GLU A 204 -2.18 -23.84 15.56
N ARG A 205 -2.44 -22.84 14.71
CA ARG A 205 -3.31 -23.01 13.55
C ARG A 205 -2.69 -23.91 12.49
N LEU A 206 -1.38 -23.81 12.29
CA LEU A 206 -0.66 -24.70 11.38
C LEU A 206 -0.73 -26.15 11.87
N ALA A 207 -0.58 -26.38 13.17
CA ALA A 207 -0.71 -27.72 13.74
C ALA A 207 -2.10 -28.34 13.52
N ASP A 208 -3.18 -27.59 13.79
CA ASP A 208 -4.56 -28.03 13.55
C ASP A 208 -4.77 -28.44 12.08
N VAL A 209 -4.23 -27.66 11.14
CA VAL A 209 -4.37 -27.93 9.70
C VAL A 209 -3.56 -29.17 9.30
N LEU A 210 -2.34 -29.33 9.81
CA LEU A 210 -1.50 -30.48 9.52
C LEU A 210 -2.12 -31.79 10.05
N GLU A 211 -2.86 -31.75 11.16
CA GLU A 211 -3.57 -32.91 11.70
C GLU A 211 -4.64 -33.43 10.75
N GLU A 212 -5.34 -32.52 10.06
CA GLU A 212 -6.41 -32.82 9.10
C GLU A 212 -5.88 -33.22 7.70
N MET A 213 -4.59 -33.00 7.41
CA MET A 213 -3.98 -33.36 6.13
C MET A 213 -3.56 -34.83 6.07
N ASP A 214 -3.65 -35.42 4.88
CA ASP A 214 -3.08 -36.74 4.60
C ASP A 214 -1.55 -36.71 4.73
N GLU A 215 -0.95 -37.85 5.08
CA GLU A 215 0.48 -37.95 5.38
C GLU A 215 1.35 -37.49 4.19
N SER A 216 0.91 -37.73 2.96
CA SER A 216 1.63 -37.32 1.75
C SER A 216 1.67 -35.81 1.57
N ALA A 217 0.58 -35.10 1.86
CA ALA A 217 0.54 -33.65 1.78
C ALA A 217 1.24 -32.96 2.96
N ARG A 218 1.25 -33.62 4.13
CA ARG A 218 1.95 -33.15 5.34
C ARG A 218 3.47 -33.12 5.17
N VAL A 219 4.03 -34.12 4.49
CA VAL A 219 5.49 -34.23 4.20
C VAL A 219 5.93 -33.27 3.08
N ALA A 220 5.01 -32.86 2.21
CA ALA A 220 5.29 -31.96 1.09
C ALA A 220 5.28 -30.46 1.45
N LEU A 221 4.91 -30.12 2.69
CA LEU A 221 4.79 -28.77 3.24
C LEU A 221 6.05 -28.36 4.02
#